data_AF-A0A8B7IW71-F1
#
_entry.id   AF-A0A8B7IW71-F1
#
_cell.length_a   1.000
_cell.length_b   1.000
_cell.length_c   1.000
_cell.angle_alpha   90.00
_cell.angle_beta   90.00
_cell.angle_gamma   90.00
#
_symmetry.space_group_name_H-M   'P 1'
#
loop_
_entity.id
_entity.type
_entity.pdbx_description
1 polymer ?
#
loop_
_entity_poly.entity_id
_entity_poly.type
_entity_poly.pdbx_seq_one_letter_code
_entity_poly.pdbx_strand_id
1 'polypeptide(L)'
;MSEIDYEKLAEIELQKDEAEDAQSNQEKTFIPPPLEDPELNINHPYYDVARHGIIQLAGDDNSGRKVITFNCCRMPPSHQLNHTRLLEYLKYTLDQYVENDYTVVYFHYGLKSLNKPSLKWLQTAYKEFDRKYKKNLKALYVVHPTNFIKILWNIFKPLISHKFGKKVTYLNYLSDLKEHLKYDQLNIPQEVIRHDENLRGKQKGKLPPVVKIPPPRPPLPTQQFGVSLQYIKDKNKGELIPPVLKQTVSYLKRKGLRVEGLFRRSASIQTIKDVQKLYNQGKSVNFDDYDDIHIPAVILKTFLRELPEPLLTFECYDHILGITNVESSLRVTRCKQIVQGLPEHNYVVLKYLICFLHMTPQAGTGP
;
A
#
# COMPACT_ATOMS: atom_id res chain seq x y z
N MET A 1 -0.12 -9.06 19.02
CA MET A 1 0.35 -7.69 19.21
C MET A 1 -0.80 -6.89 19.78
N SER A 2 -0.54 -6.13 20.84
CA SER A 2 -1.53 -5.27 21.50
C SER A 2 -1.76 -3.98 20.69
N GLU A 3 -2.85 -3.26 20.94
CA GLU A 3 -3.15 -1.95 20.33
C GLU A 3 -2.00 -0.94 20.57
N ILE A 4 -1.36 -1.03 21.74
CA ILE A 4 -0.20 -0.23 22.15
C ILE A 4 1.02 -0.49 21.24
N ASP A 5 1.20 -1.72 20.76
CA ASP A 5 2.31 -2.06 19.86
C ASP A 5 2.11 -1.47 18.46
N TYR A 6 0.86 -1.43 17.97
CA TYR A 6 0.53 -0.85 16.67
C TYR A 6 0.62 0.68 16.66
N GLU A 7 0.24 1.34 17.75
CA GLU A 7 0.37 2.79 17.88
C GLU A 7 1.85 3.22 17.86
N LYS A 8 2.71 2.54 18.61
CA LYS A 8 4.17 2.77 18.57
C LYS A 8 4.75 2.54 17.18
N LEU A 9 4.32 1.49 16.47
CA LEU A 9 4.76 1.23 15.09
C LEU A 9 4.32 2.32 14.12
N ALA A 10 3.07 2.81 14.25
CA ALA A 10 2.58 3.91 13.44
C ALA A 10 3.41 5.18 13.67
N GLU A 11 3.77 5.46 14.92
CA GLU A 11 4.56 6.63 15.29
C GLU A 11 6.01 6.55 14.76
N ILE A 12 6.63 5.37 14.84
CA ILE A 12 7.96 5.12 14.24
C ILE A 12 7.92 5.33 12.73
N GLU A 13 6.89 4.83 12.06
CA GLU A 13 6.81 4.92 10.60
C GLU A 13 6.57 6.35 10.12
N LEU A 14 5.72 7.11 10.81
CA LEU A 14 5.51 8.52 10.50
C LEU A 14 6.80 9.34 10.68
N GLN A 15 7.60 9.05 11.70
CA GLN A 15 8.91 9.70 11.89
C GLN A 15 9.90 9.39 10.77
N LYS A 16 9.85 8.18 10.19
CA LYS A 16 10.67 7.84 9.02
C LYS A 16 10.22 8.62 7.79
N ASP A 17 8.91 8.67 7.54
CA ASP A 17 8.33 9.43 6.44
C ASP A 17 8.75 10.91 6.52
N GLU A 18 8.69 11.50 7.72
CA GLU A 18 9.17 12.88 7.98
C GLU A 18 10.67 13.07 7.71
N ALA A 19 11.51 12.11 8.10
CA ALA A 19 12.95 12.17 7.88
C ALA A 19 13.31 12.06 6.39
N GLU A 20 12.58 11.22 5.63
CA GLU A 20 12.74 11.09 4.18
C GLU A 20 12.32 12.37 3.43
N ASP A 21 11.26 13.03 3.88
CA ASP A 21 10.82 14.31 3.32
C ASP A 21 11.81 15.44 3.64
N ALA A 22 12.32 15.50 4.88
CA ALA A 22 13.31 16.50 5.30
C ALA A 22 14.66 16.37 4.55
N GLN A 23 15.03 15.16 4.12
CA GLN A 23 16.21 14.94 3.27
C GLN A 23 16.00 15.37 1.81
N SER A 24 14.74 15.44 1.37
CA SER A 24 14.39 15.74 -0.02
C SER A 24 14.15 17.23 -0.28
N ASN A 25 13.76 17.99 0.73
CA ASN A 25 13.53 19.43 0.66
C ASN A 25 14.38 20.17 1.70
N GLN A 26 15.17 21.16 1.29
CA GLN A 26 15.60 22.24 2.21
C GLN A 26 14.39 23.14 2.52
N GLU A 27 13.37 22.62 3.22
CA GLU A 27 12.24 23.43 3.67
C GLU A 27 12.24 23.55 5.19
N LYS A 28 12.51 24.78 5.65
CA LYS A 28 12.00 25.29 6.93
C LYS A 28 10.52 24.93 7.03
N THR A 29 10.01 24.69 8.23
CA THR A 29 8.58 24.53 8.54
C THR A 29 7.74 25.71 8.02
N PHE A 30 7.45 25.71 6.72
CA PHE A 30 6.59 26.68 6.07
C PHE A 30 5.18 26.11 6.18
N ILE A 31 4.42 26.66 7.13
CA ILE A 31 2.97 26.56 7.07
C ILE A 31 2.58 27.59 6.01
N PRO A 32 2.03 27.18 4.84
CA PRO A 32 1.56 28.15 3.87
C PRO A 32 0.51 29.03 4.56
N PRO A 33 0.49 30.35 4.26
CA PRO A 33 -0.54 31.20 4.80
C PRO A 33 -1.93 30.61 4.50
N PRO A 34 -2.92 30.84 5.38
CA PRO A 34 -4.34 30.63 5.08
C PRO A 34 -4.63 30.99 3.63
N LEU A 35 -5.34 30.12 2.91
CA LEU A 35 -5.91 30.57 1.64
C LEU A 35 -6.85 31.73 1.99
N GLU A 36 -6.62 32.90 1.38
CA GLU A 36 -7.63 33.94 1.33
C GLU A 36 -8.75 33.39 0.45
N ASP A 37 -9.65 32.61 1.06
CA ASP A 37 -10.93 32.31 0.47
C ASP A 37 -11.74 33.61 0.50
N PRO A 38 -11.96 34.25 -0.66
CA PRO A 38 -12.62 35.54 -0.71
C PRO A 38 -14.08 35.46 -0.25
N GLU A 39 -14.66 34.26 -0.11
CA GLU A 39 -15.99 34.03 0.44
C GLU A 39 -15.99 33.74 1.95
N LEU A 40 -14.82 33.48 2.56
CA LEU A 40 -14.75 33.15 3.98
C LEU A 40 -14.90 34.40 4.86
N ASN A 41 -16.12 34.62 5.34
CA ASN A 41 -16.44 35.68 6.27
C ASN A 41 -15.75 35.49 7.64
N ILE A 42 -15.15 36.56 8.18
CA ILE A 42 -14.55 36.56 9.53
C ILE A 42 -15.54 36.19 10.64
N ASN A 43 -16.83 36.42 10.40
CA ASN A 43 -17.92 36.06 11.30
C ASN A 43 -18.40 34.60 11.13
N HIS A 44 -17.74 33.79 10.29
CA HIS A 44 -18.09 32.39 10.14
C HIS A 44 -17.97 31.67 11.49
N PRO A 45 -18.98 30.87 11.92
CA PRO A 45 -19.00 30.24 13.25
C PRO A 45 -17.79 29.39 13.57
N TYR A 46 -17.08 28.90 12.54
CA TYR A 46 -15.85 28.09 12.63
C TYR A 46 -14.64 28.77 11.98
N TYR A 47 -14.60 30.11 11.90
CA TYR A 47 -13.52 30.85 11.23
C TYR A 47 -12.11 30.41 11.69
N ASP A 48 -11.97 30.11 12.99
CA ASP A 48 -10.73 29.65 13.62
C ASP A 48 -10.13 28.39 12.97
N VAL A 49 -10.98 27.50 12.46
CA VAL A 49 -10.60 26.27 11.74
C VAL A 49 -10.67 26.47 10.23
N ALA A 50 -11.76 27.08 9.74
CA ALA A 50 -12.08 27.21 8.32
C ALA A 50 -10.99 27.95 7.54
N ARG A 51 -10.37 28.98 8.15
CA ARG A 51 -9.28 29.74 7.55
C ARG A 51 -8.09 28.89 7.09
N HIS A 52 -7.90 27.72 7.68
CA HIS A 52 -6.78 26.85 7.31
C HIS A 52 -7.01 26.14 5.96
N GLY A 53 -8.26 25.99 5.49
CA GLY A 53 -8.56 25.28 4.25
C GLY A 53 -8.34 23.76 4.35
N ILE A 54 -8.55 23.20 5.54
CA ILE A 54 -8.36 21.76 5.80
C ILE A 54 -9.40 20.92 5.04
N ILE A 55 -10.65 21.40 4.97
CA ILE A 55 -11.73 20.77 4.19
C ILE A 55 -12.31 21.79 3.22
N GLN A 56 -12.50 21.40 1.95
CA GLN A 56 -13.01 22.28 0.90
C GLN A 56 -13.91 21.53 -0.08
N LEU A 57 -14.86 22.25 -0.70
CA LEU A 57 -15.59 21.76 -1.86
C LEU A 57 -14.73 21.99 -3.10
N ALA A 58 -14.41 20.91 -3.82
CA ALA A 58 -13.51 20.93 -4.98
C ALA A 58 -14.23 20.71 -6.32
N GLY A 59 -15.53 21.00 -6.37
CA GLY A 59 -16.35 20.86 -7.58
C GLY A 59 -17.11 19.53 -7.66
N ASP A 60 -17.23 18.99 -8.87
CA ASP A 60 -18.05 17.82 -9.19
C ASP A 60 -17.23 16.75 -9.92
N ASP A 61 -17.50 15.47 -9.63
CA ASP A 61 -16.83 14.38 -10.32
C ASP A 61 -17.43 14.08 -11.71
N ASN A 62 -16.91 13.03 -12.36
CA ASN A 62 -17.36 12.62 -13.70
C ASN A 62 -18.85 12.24 -13.74
N SER A 63 -19.47 11.94 -12.60
CA SER A 63 -20.90 11.62 -12.46
C SER A 63 -21.73 12.80 -11.93
N GLY A 64 -21.13 13.99 -11.80
CA GLY A 64 -21.81 15.18 -11.26
C GLY A 64 -21.98 15.17 -9.74
N ARG A 65 -21.25 14.31 -9.02
CA ARG A 65 -21.32 14.23 -7.55
C ARG A 65 -20.33 15.21 -6.93
N LYS A 66 -20.73 15.88 -5.85
CA LYS A 66 -19.87 16.83 -5.14
C LYS A 66 -18.59 16.14 -4.64
N VAL A 67 -17.45 16.76 -4.92
CA VAL A 67 -16.13 16.30 -4.46
C VAL A 67 -15.67 17.17 -3.31
N ILE A 68 -15.37 16.53 -2.18
CA ILE A 68 -14.91 17.19 -0.97
C ILE A 68 -13.46 16.80 -0.73
N THR A 69 -12.56 17.78 -0.61
CA THR A 69 -11.14 17.54 -0.38
C THR A 69 -10.79 17.73 1.08
N PHE A 70 -9.87 16.90 1.58
CA PHE A 70 -9.24 17.05 2.89
C PHE A 70 -7.72 17.18 2.71
N ASN A 71 -7.14 18.30 3.13
CA ASN A 71 -5.75 18.66 2.86
C ASN A 71 -4.88 18.59 4.14
N CYS A 72 -4.07 17.55 4.31
CA CYS A 72 -3.24 17.41 5.51
C CYS A 72 -2.12 18.47 5.59
N CYS A 73 -1.57 18.92 4.46
CA CYS A 73 -0.57 19.99 4.40
C CYS A 73 -1.08 21.33 4.94
N ARG A 74 -2.40 21.46 5.13
CA ARG A 74 -3.06 22.64 5.70
C ARG A 74 -3.35 22.52 7.18
N MET A 75 -3.09 21.37 7.80
CA MET A 75 -3.29 21.22 9.24
C MET A 75 -2.16 21.90 10.01
N PRO A 76 -2.46 22.92 10.83
CA PRO A 76 -1.46 23.53 11.70
C PRO A 76 -1.06 22.55 12.82
N PRO A 77 0.03 22.83 13.55
CA PRO A 77 0.43 22.03 14.70
C PRO A 77 -0.72 21.80 15.68
N SER A 78 -0.80 20.62 16.29
CA SER A 78 -1.93 20.20 17.14
C SER A 78 -2.20 21.14 18.31
N HIS A 79 -1.17 21.84 18.81
CA HIS A 79 -1.32 22.84 19.88
C HIS A 79 -2.02 24.14 19.42
N GLN A 80 -2.09 24.39 18.11
CA GLN A 80 -2.74 25.54 17.50
C GLN A 80 -4.11 25.19 16.90
N LEU A 81 -4.48 23.91 16.87
CA LEU A 81 -5.72 23.43 16.28
C LEU A 81 -6.63 22.85 17.36
N ASN A 82 -7.79 23.49 17.57
CA ASN A 82 -8.81 22.89 18.42
C ASN A 82 -9.46 21.71 17.69
N HIS A 83 -9.05 20.50 18.05
CA HIS A 83 -9.54 19.27 17.42
C HIS A 83 -11.05 18.99 17.64
N THR A 84 -11.65 19.52 18.71
CA THR A 84 -13.11 19.44 18.90
C THR A 84 -13.82 20.31 17.87
N ARG A 85 -13.40 21.57 17.74
CA ARG A 85 -13.95 22.50 16.74
C ARG A 85 -13.66 22.04 15.30
N LEU A 86 -12.53 21.39 15.06
CA LEU A 86 -12.25 20.75 13.79
C LEU A 86 -13.30 19.69 13.46
N LEU A 87 -13.63 18.80 14.40
CA LEU A 87 -14.63 17.77 14.18
C LEU A 87 -16.03 18.37 13.93
N GLU A 88 -16.40 19.39 14.69
CA GLU A 88 -17.64 20.13 14.49
C GLU A 88 -17.70 20.79 13.11
N TYR A 89 -16.60 21.43 12.68
CA TYR A 89 -16.51 22.04 11.36
C TYR A 89 -16.58 21.00 10.23
N LEU A 90 -15.91 19.86 10.38
CA LEU A 90 -16.01 18.76 9.40
C LEU A 90 -17.45 18.26 9.27
N LYS A 91 -18.17 18.11 10.39
CA LYS A 91 -19.60 17.75 10.37
C LYS A 91 -20.44 18.85 9.71
N TYR A 92 -20.24 20.11 10.10
CA TYR A 92 -20.93 21.27 9.54
C TYR A 92 -20.80 21.33 8.00
N THR A 93 -19.59 21.12 7.48
CA THR A 93 -19.33 21.11 6.03
C THR A 93 -19.95 19.89 5.35
N LEU A 94 -19.76 18.69 5.91
CA LEU A 94 -20.30 17.46 5.31
C LEU A 94 -21.83 17.42 5.34
N ASP A 95 -22.46 17.97 6.38
CA ASP A 95 -23.91 18.00 6.54
C ASP A 95 -24.63 18.70 5.39
N GLN A 96 -23.95 19.61 4.68
CA GLN A 96 -24.50 20.28 3.48
C GLN A 96 -24.61 19.34 2.26
N TYR A 97 -23.90 18.21 2.24
CA TYR A 97 -23.75 17.37 1.05
C TYR A 97 -24.10 15.90 1.26
N VAL A 98 -24.03 15.39 2.49
CA VAL A 98 -24.15 13.95 2.80
C VAL A 98 -25.50 13.32 2.47
N GLU A 99 -26.56 14.12 2.29
CA GLU A 99 -27.87 13.62 1.84
C GLU A 99 -27.85 13.15 0.39
N ASN A 100 -26.92 13.67 -0.41
CA ASN A 100 -26.71 13.31 -1.81
C ASN A 100 -25.47 12.42 -1.97
N ASP A 101 -25.35 11.80 -3.14
CA ASP A 101 -24.16 11.03 -3.49
C ASP A 101 -22.94 11.96 -3.63
N TYR A 102 -21.85 11.62 -2.96
CA TYR A 102 -20.65 12.46 -2.92
C TYR A 102 -19.36 11.64 -2.86
N THR A 103 -18.24 12.30 -3.15
CA THR A 103 -16.90 11.71 -3.17
C THR A 103 -15.98 12.51 -2.25
N VAL A 104 -15.08 11.83 -1.54
CA VAL A 104 -14.06 12.47 -0.71
C VAL A 104 -12.67 12.17 -1.26
N VAL A 105 -11.83 13.18 -1.35
CA VAL A 105 -10.40 13.06 -1.68
C VAL A 105 -9.59 13.51 -0.49
N TYR A 106 -8.87 12.58 0.13
CA TYR A 106 -7.98 12.83 1.24
C TYR A 106 -6.54 12.91 0.73
N PHE A 107 -5.97 14.11 0.73
CA PHE A 107 -4.55 14.35 0.43
C PHE A 107 -3.74 14.16 1.70
N HIS A 108 -3.00 13.05 1.75
CA HIS A 108 -2.27 12.65 2.93
C HIS A 108 -0.99 13.46 3.18
N TYR A 109 -0.34 13.93 2.10
CA TYR A 109 0.91 14.68 2.19
C TYR A 109 0.79 15.88 3.14
N GLY A 110 1.83 16.08 3.96
CA GLY A 110 1.91 17.13 4.96
C GLY A 110 1.40 16.74 6.36
N LEU A 111 0.90 15.50 6.54
CA LEU A 111 0.68 14.96 7.88
C LEU A 111 2.02 14.64 8.55
N LYS A 112 2.22 15.17 9.76
CA LYS A 112 3.44 15.03 10.57
C LYS A 112 3.07 14.76 12.03
N SER A 113 4.04 14.33 12.81
CA SER A 113 3.99 14.07 14.24
C SER A 113 3.48 15.27 15.03
N LEU A 114 3.77 16.47 14.56
CA LEU A 114 3.38 17.74 15.18
C LEU A 114 1.94 18.20 14.89
N ASN A 115 1.30 17.70 13.81
CA ASN A 115 -0.06 18.11 13.41
C ASN A 115 -1.06 16.95 13.35
N LYS A 116 -0.60 15.70 13.50
CA LYS A 116 -1.48 14.54 13.47
C LYS A 116 -2.50 14.60 14.62
N PRO A 117 -3.77 14.25 14.36
CA PRO A 117 -4.71 13.99 15.43
C PRO A 117 -4.29 12.76 16.23
N SER A 118 -4.64 12.73 17.53
CA SER A 118 -4.39 11.55 18.37
C SER A 118 -5.25 10.36 17.93
N LEU A 119 -4.79 9.14 18.22
CA LEU A 119 -5.54 7.92 17.89
C LEU A 119 -6.93 7.91 18.56
N LYS A 120 -6.99 8.38 19.81
CA LYS A 120 -8.24 8.57 20.55
C LYS A 120 -9.19 9.53 19.82
N TRP A 121 -8.69 10.66 19.32
CA TRP A 121 -9.51 11.60 18.55
C TRP A 121 -10.02 10.97 17.25
N LEU A 122 -9.17 10.24 16.52
CA LEU A 122 -9.55 9.55 15.29
C LEU A 122 -10.65 8.49 15.53
N GLN A 123 -10.56 7.74 16.63
CA GLN A 123 -11.61 6.82 17.07
C GLN A 123 -12.93 7.54 17.39
N THR A 124 -12.86 8.67 18.10
CA THR A 124 -14.05 9.50 18.38
C THR A 124 -14.67 10.03 17.10
N ALA A 125 -13.87 10.62 16.21
CA ALA A 125 -14.32 11.14 14.92
C ALA A 125 -14.99 10.06 14.06
N TYR A 126 -14.42 8.85 13.99
CA TYR A 126 -15.01 7.75 13.22
C TYR A 126 -16.39 7.33 13.73
N LYS A 127 -16.61 7.38 15.05
CA LYS A 127 -17.90 7.07 15.69
C LYS A 127 -18.93 8.18 15.42
N GLU A 128 -18.52 9.44 15.44
CA GLU A 128 -19.36 10.60 15.11
C GLU A 128 -19.83 10.59 13.64
N PHE A 129 -18.99 10.15 12.71
CA PHE A 129 -19.39 9.94 11.32
C PHE A 129 -20.18 8.63 11.17
N ASP A 130 -21.43 8.65 11.61
CA ASP A 130 -22.34 7.51 11.61
C ASP A 130 -22.84 7.12 10.19
N ARG A 131 -23.98 6.41 10.14
CA ARG A 131 -24.59 5.97 8.88
C ARG A 131 -24.91 7.13 7.93
N LYS A 132 -25.26 8.33 8.44
CA LYS A 132 -25.62 9.51 7.63
C LYS A 132 -24.52 9.85 6.64
N TYR A 133 -23.28 9.90 7.12
CA TYR A 133 -22.10 10.23 6.32
C TYR A 133 -21.64 9.04 5.45
N LYS A 134 -21.78 7.82 5.96
CA LYS A 134 -21.24 6.62 5.28
C LYS A 134 -22.11 6.11 4.13
N LYS A 135 -23.42 6.40 4.12
CA LYS A 135 -24.38 5.81 3.16
C LYS A 135 -24.11 6.27 1.72
N ASN A 136 -24.08 7.59 1.52
CA ASN A 136 -24.04 8.21 0.18
C ASN A 136 -22.63 8.52 -0.33
N LEU A 137 -21.61 8.36 0.52
CA LEU A 137 -20.21 8.36 0.09
C LEU A 137 -19.99 7.26 -0.97
N LYS A 138 -19.56 7.62 -2.18
CA LYS A 138 -19.31 6.64 -3.25
C LYS A 138 -17.86 6.20 -3.32
N ALA A 139 -16.94 7.13 -3.14
CA ALA A 139 -15.52 6.86 -3.12
C ALA A 139 -14.82 7.74 -2.08
N LEU A 140 -13.81 7.16 -1.44
CA LEU A 140 -12.82 7.84 -0.62
C LEU A 140 -11.45 7.58 -1.23
N TYR A 141 -10.91 8.57 -1.94
CA TYR A 141 -9.58 8.50 -2.53
C TYR A 141 -8.55 8.98 -1.52
N VAL A 142 -7.61 8.12 -1.15
CA VAL A 142 -6.46 8.46 -0.29
C VAL A 142 -5.26 8.66 -1.20
N VAL A 143 -4.85 9.92 -1.37
CA VAL A 143 -3.76 10.32 -2.28
C VAL A 143 -2.45 10.43 -1.50
N HIS A 144 -1.38 9.86 -2.07
CA HIS A 144 -0.05 9.71 -1.47
C HIS A 144 -0.05 9.00 -0.11
N PRO A 145 -0.60 7.77 -0.02
CA PRO A 145 -0.64 7.03 1.23
C PRO A 145 0.77 6.62 1.69
N THR A 146 1.07 6.92 2.95
CA THR A 146 2.27 6.44 3.65
C THR A 146 2.09 5.05 4.26
N ASN A 147 3.14 4.50 4.85
CA ASN A 147 2.99 3.29 5.67
C ASN A 147 2.28 3.59 6.99
N PHE A 148 2.38 4.81 7.53
CA PHE A 148 1.56 5.26 8.66
C PHE A 148 0.06 5.07 8.39
N ILE A 149 -0.48 5.56 7.27
CA ILE A 149 -1.92 5.46 6.99
C ILE A 149 -2.37 3.99 6.78
N LYS A 150 -1.47 3.13 6.28
CA LYS A 150 -1.72 1.69 6.13
C LYS A 150 -1.74 0.97 7.48
N ILE A 151 -0.86 1.33 8.41
CA ILE A 151 -0.87 0.82 9.79
C ILE A 151 -2.14 1.28 10.51
N LEU A 152 -2.49 2.56 10.36
CA LEU A 152 -3.70 3.14 10.93
C LEU A 152 -4.95 2.37 10.47
N TRP A 153 -5.03 2.04 9.18
CA TRP A 153 -6.12 1.23 8.63
C TRP A 153 -6.24 -0.15 9.30
N ASN A 154 -5.11 -0.79 9.63
CA ASN A 154 -5.12 -2.06 10.35
C ASN A 154 -5.62 -1.93 11.79
N ILE A 155 -5.31 -0.82 12.47
CA ILE A 155 -5.84 -0.50 13.82
C ILE A 155 -7.36 -0.31 13.76
N PHE A 156 -7.86 0.43 12.76
CA PHE A 156 -9.29 0.72 12.62
C PHE A 156 -10.10 -0.40 11.96
N LYS A 157 -9.45 -1.43 11.40
CA LYS A 157 -10.11 -2.53 10.69
C LYS A 157 -11.27 -3.18 11.46
N PRO A 158 -11.20 -3.42 12.80
CA PRO A 158 -12.32 -3.97 13.56
C PRO A 158 -13.54 -3.04 13.63
N LEU A 159 -13.33 -1.73 13.52
CA LEU A 159 -14.38 -0.70 13.58
C LEU A 159 -14.99 -0.42 12.20
N ILE A 160 -14.30 -0.81 11.13
CA ILE A 160 -14.67 -0.48 9.76
C ILE A 160 -15.53 -1.57 9.14
N SER A 161 -16.75 -1.21 8.74
CA SER A 161 -17.62 -2.13 8.00
C SER A 161 -17.03 -2.52 6.64
N HIS A 162 -17.26 -3.76 6.21
CA HIS A 162 -16.85 -4.27 4.89
C HIS A 162 -17.35 -3.41 3.73
N LYS A 163 -18.59 -2.90 3.83
CA LYS A 163 -19.19 -2.03 2.80
C LYS A 163 -18.46 -0.69 2.68
N PHE A 164 -17.99 -0.13 3.79
CA PHE A 164 -17.21 1.10 3.78
C PHE A 164 -15.79 0.86 3.26
N GLY A 165 -15.14 -0.23 3.67
CA GLY A 165 -13.79 -0.56 3.21
C GLY A 165 -13.65 -0.67 1.69
N LYS A 166 -14.69 -1.17 1.00
CA LYS A 166 -14.73 -1.22 -0.49
C LYS A 166 -14.77 0.14 -1.17
N LYS A 167 -15.06 1.22 -0.44
CA LYS A 167 -15.12 2.59 -0.97
C LYS A 167 -13.76 3.30 -0.93
N VAL A 168 -12.78 2.73 -0.22
CA VAL A 168 -11.47 3.35 -0.02
C VAL A 168 -10.52 2.90 -1.11
N THR A 169 -9.98 3.86 -1.86
CA THR A 169 -9.03 3.64 -2.95
C THR A 169 -7.75 4.42 -2.66
N TYR A 170 -6.63 3.71 -2.66
CA TYR A 170 -5.29 4.29 -2.45
C TYR A 170 -4.67 4.66 -3.79
N LEU A 171 -4.27 5.92 -3.94
CA LEU A 171 -3.67 6.47 -5.16
C LEU A 171 -2.27 6.98 -4.84
N ASN A 172 -1.26 6.45 -5.52
CA ASN A 172 0.12 6.84 -5.24
C ASN A 172 0.49 8.15 -5.95
N TYR A 173 -0.17 8.43 -7.07
CA TYR A 173 0.10 9.61 -7.90
C TYR A 173 -1.17 10.39 -8.21
N LEU A 174 -0.99 11.68 -8.49
CA LEU A 174 -2.05 12.57 -8.99
C LEU A 174 -2.55 12.16 -10.39
N SER A 175 -1.74 11.47 -11.19
CA SER A 175 -2.17 10.86 -12.46
C SER A 175 -3.29 9.86 -12.28
N ASP A 176 -3.23 9.05 -11.21
CA ASP A 176 -4.22 8.01 -10.93
C ASP A 176 -5.56 8.65 -10.52
N LEU A 177 -5.51 9.83 -9.88
CA LEU A 177 -6.70 10.60 -9.52
C LEU A 177 -7.40 11.16 -10.77
N LYS A 178 -6.62 11.55 -11.79
CA LYS A 178 -7.15 12.10 -13.06
C LYS A 178 -7.99 11.10 -13.85
N GLU A 179 -7.77 9.80 -13.68
CA GLU A 179 -8.60 8.76 -14.30
C GLU A 179 -10.02 8.71 -13.70
N HIS A 180 -10.19 9.21 -12.48
CA HIS A 180 -11.42 9.07 -11.70
C HIS A 180 -12.21 10.37 -11.58
N LEU A 181 -11.52 11.53 -11.61
CA LEU A 181 -12.10 12.85 -11.36
C LEU A 181 -11.69 13.85 -12.44
N LYS A 182 -12.50 14.90 -12.59
CA LYS A 182 -12.18 16.08 -13.41
C LYS A 182 -11.05 16.85 -12.75
N TYR A 183 -9.82 16.44 -13.05
CA TYR A 183 -8.60 16.97 -12.46
C TYR A 183 -8.52 18.50 -12.49
N ASP A 184 -8.94 19.11 -13.61
CA ASP A 184 -8.86 20.55 -13.84
C ASP A 184 -9.81 21.38 -12.95
N GLN A 185 -10.76 20.74 -12.27
CA GLN A 185 -11.70 21.40 -11.35
C GLN A 185 -11.26 21.27 -9.89
N LEU A 186 -10.28 20.42 -9.59
CA LEU A 186 -9.81 20.20 -8.22
C LEU A 186 -8.80 21.29 -7.82
N ASN A 187 -9.10 22.01 -6.75
CA ASN A 187 -8.15 22.89 -6.08
C ASN A 187 -7.12 22.07 -5.29
N ILE A 188 -6.14 21.51 -6.00
CA ILE A 188 -5.05 20.74 -5.39
C ILE A 188 -3.98 21.70 -4.87
N PRO A 189 -3.59 21.61 -3.58
CA PRO A 189 -2.52 22.45 -3.05
C PRO A 189 -1.20 22.26 -3.81
N GLN A 190 -0.48 23.36 -4.06
CA GLN A 190 0.80 23.35 -4.79
C GLN A 190 1.84 22.44 -4.11
N GLU A 191 1.79 22.31 -2.79
CA GLU A 191 2.65 21.45 -2.01
C GLU A 191 2.45 19.96 -2.37
N VAL A 192 1.19 19.56 -2.62
CA VAL A 192 0.84 18.21 -3.05
C VAL A 192 1.33 17.96 -4.47
N ILE A 193 1.16 18.94 -5.37
CA ILE A 193 1.67 18.86 -6.75
C ILE A 193 3.19 18.71 -6.77
N ARG A 194 3.92 19.54 -6.02
CA ARG A 194 5.38 19.45 -5.89
C ARG A 194 5.81 18.11 -5.30
N HIS A 195 5.08 17.60 -4.30
CA HIS A 195 5.37 16.29 -3.74
C HIS A 195 5.16 15.18 -4.77
N ASP A 196 4.05 15.19 -5.53
CA ASP A 196 3.81 14.25 -6.63
C ASP A 196 4.93 14.31 -7.68
N GLU A 197 5.34 15.51 -8.09
CA GLU A 197 6.47 15.72 -9.01
C GLU A 197 7.77 15.18 -8.44
N ASN A 198 8.02 15.32 -7.14
CA ASN A 198 9.21 14.80 -6.48
C ASN A 198 9.15 13.26 -6.36
N LEU A 199 7.99 12.68 -6.05
CA LEU A 199 7.78 11.22 -6.09
C LEU A 199 7.99 10.68 -7.50
N ARG A 200 7.47 11.37 -8.52
CA ARG A 200 7.62 11.04 -9.94
C ARG A 200 9.02 11.34 -10.45
N GLY A 201 9.73 12.30 -9.87
CA GLY A 201 11.13 12.62 -10.15
C GLY A 201 12.07 11.60 -9.53
N LYS A 202 11.78 11.13 -8.32
CA LYS A 202 12.36 9.93 -7.71
C LYS A 202 12.06 8.68 -8.54
N GLN A 203 10.96 8.66 -9.30
CA GLN A 203 10.67 7.60 -10.29
C GLN A 203 11.30 7.83 -11.67
N LYS A 204 11.40 9.05 -12.21
CA LYS A 204 12.03 9.35 -13.50
C LYS A 204 13.56 9.32 -13.42
N GLY A 205 14.12 9.67 -12.26
CA GLY A 205 15.51 9.40 -11.89
C GLY A 205 15.75 7.96 -11.43
N LYS A 206 14.68 7.17 -11.28
CA LYS A 206 14.74 5.71 -11.22
C LYS A 206 14.41 5.15 -12.62
N LEU A 207 15.46 4.87 -13.38
CA LEU A 207 15.47 3.57 -14.06
C LEU A 207 14.94 2.52 -13.06
N PRO A 208 14.08 1.56 -13.47
CA PRO A 208 13.48 0.57 -12.56
C PRO A 208 14.56 0.09 -11.61
N PRO A 209 14.29 -0.02 -10.29
CA PRO A 209 15.35 -0.12 -9.31
C PRO A 209 16.31 -1.21 -9.74
N VAL A 210 17.47 -0.81 -10.28
CA VAL A 210 18.71 -1.48 -9.94
C VAL A 210 18.69 -1.31 -8.44
N VAL A 211 18.31 -2.39 -7.76
CA VAL A 211 18.57 -2.62 -6.35
C VAL A 211 19.83 -1.83 -6.05
N LYS A 212 19.85 -0.93 -5.05
CA LYS A 212 21.12 -0.38 -4.58
C LYS A 212 21.92 -1.58 -4.07
N ILE A 213 22.58 -2.24 -5.01
CA ILE A 213 23.60 -3.23 -4.81
C ILE A 213 24.64 -2.38 -4.08
N PRO A 214 24.96 -2.67 -2.80
CA PRO A 214 26.21 -2.18 -2.23
C PRO A 214 27.31 -2.43 -3.29
N PRO A 215 28.31 -1.53 -3.44
CA PRO A 215 29.27 -1.56 -4.57
C PRO A 215 29.61 -3.00 -4.98
N PRO A 216 29.54 -3.32 -6.29
CA PRO A 216 29.31 -4.67 -6.79
C PRO A 216 30.37 -5.61 -6.26
N ARG A 217 30.05 -6.30 -5.17
CA ARG A 217 30.55 -7.66 -5.06
C ARG A 217 29.82 -8.39 -6.19
N PRO A 218 30.53 -8.97 -7.17
CA PRO A 218 29.86 -9.85 -8.12
C PRO A 218 29.00 -10.83 -7.31
N PRO A 219 27.74 -11.09 -7.73
CA PRO A 219 26.90 -12.04 -7.02
C PRO A 219 27.70 -13.32 -6.85
N LEU A 220 27.63 -13.90 -5.64
CA LEU A 220 28.33 -15.15 -5.35
C LEU A 220 27.99 -16.15 -6.47
N PRO A 221 28.93 -17.00 -6.92
CA PRO A 221 28.64 -17.99 -7.97
C PRO A 221 27.41 -18.86 -7.68
N THR A 222 27.04 -18.96 -6.40
CA THR A 222 25.92 -19.72 -5.85
C THR A 222 24.73 -18.85 -5.39
N GLN A 223 24.74 -17.54 -5.67
CA GLN A 223 23.70 -16.59 -5.23
C GLN A 223 22.31 -17.07 -5.70
N GLN A 224 21.34 -17.11 -4.79
CA GLN A 224 19.98 -17.57 -5.09
C GLN A 224 18.92 -16.47 -4.94
N PHE A 225 19.14 -15.47 -4.08
CA PHE A 225 18.22 -14.37 -3.82
C PHE A 225 18.69 -13.07 -4.49
N GLY A 226 17.75 -12.22 -4.93
CA GLY A 226 18.08 -10.93 -5.53
C GLY A 226 18.65 -10.99 -6.95
N VAL A 227 18.56 -12.15 -7.62
CA VAL A 227 19.12 -12.40 -8.96
C VAL A 227 18.05 -12.91 -9.92
N SER A 228 18.25 -12.74 -11.22
CA SER A 228 17.27 -13.16 -12.23
C SER A 228 17.15 -14.68 -12.29
N LEU A 229 15.97 -15.17 -12.72
CA LEU A 229 15.77 -16.59 -12.99
C LEU A 229 16.82 -17.11 -13.97
N GLN A 230 17.14 -16.34 -15.02
CA GLN A 230 18.16 -16.68 -16.00
C GLN A 230 19.54 -16.90 -15.36
N TYR A 231 19.99 -16.01 -14.47
CA TYR A 231 21.25 -16.18 -13.73
C TYR A 231 21.26 -17.49 -12.93
N ILE A 232 20.17 -17.78 -12.23
CA ILE A 232 20.04 -19.01 -11.43
C ILE A 232 20.09 -20.25 -12.33
N LYS A 233 19.46 -20.23 -13.50
CA LYS A 233 19.51 -21.33 -14.48
C LYS A 233 20.94 -21.57 -14.97
N ASP A 234 21.64 -20.50 -15.35
CA ASP A 234 23.01 -20.58 -15.87
C ASP A 234 23.99 -21.13 -14.81
N LYS A 235 23.77 -20.81 -13.54
CA LYS A 235 24.60 -21.31 -12.42
C LYS A 235 24.17 -22.67 -11.88
N ASN A 236 22.97 -23.16 -12.21
CA ASN A 236 22.44 -24.44 -11.74
C ASN A 236 22.20 -25.43 -12.90
N LYS A 237 23.21 -25.65 -13.74
CA LYS A 237 23.22 -26.69 -14.79
C LYS A 237 22.04 -26.59 -15.78
N GLY A 238 21.47 -25.40 -15.97
CA GLY A 238 20.34 -25.22 -16.87
C GLY A 238 18.97 -25.62 -16.29
N GLU A 239 18.88 -26.00 -15.00
CA GLU A 239 17.58 -26.32 -14.40
C GLU A 239 16.65 -25.09 -14.36
N LEU A 240 15.44 -25.25 -14.89
CA LEU A 240 14.44 -24.17 -14.92
C LEU A 240 13.80 -23.92 -13.55
N ILE A 241 13.79 -24.90 -12.63
CA ILE A 241 13.24 -24.71 -11.29
C ILE A 241 14.37 -24.36 -10.32
N PRO A 242 14.40 -23.14 -9.75
CA PRO A 242 15.39 -22.74 -8.75
C PRO A 242 15.47 -23.73 -7.58
N PRO A 243 16.68 -24.05 -7.08
CA PRO A 243 16.89 -24.92 -5.92
C PRO A 243 16.06 -24.52 -4.70
N VAL A 244 15.93 -23.22 -4.42
CA VAL A 244 15.12 -22.68 -3.32
C VAL A 244 13.66 -23.12 -3.44
N LEU A 245 13.06 -22.98 -4.63
CA LEU A 245 11.68 -23.40 -4.89
C LEU A 245 11.54 -24.92 -4.81
N LYS A 246 12.47 -25.67 -5.41
CA LYS A 246 12.46 -27.14 -5.41
C LYS A 246 12.49 -27.69 -3.99
N GLN A 247 13.38 -27.17 -3.13
CA GLN A 247 13.56 -27.65 -1.76
C GLN A 247 12.41 -27.24 -0.85
N THR A 248 11.98 -25.97 -0.88
CA THR A 248 10.86 -25.48 -0.06
C THR A 248 9.56 -26.20 -0.41
N VAL A 249 9.24 -26.35 -1.71
CA VAL A 249 8.05 -27.08 -2.15
C VAL A 249 8.13 -28.56 -1.78
N SER A 250 9.28 -29.22 -1.96
CA SER A 250 9.44 -30.64 -1.59
C SER A 250 9.27 -30.87 -0.09
N TYR A 251 9.77 -29.96 0.73
CA TYR A 251 9.56 -30.03 2.18
C TYR A 251 8.10 -29.82 2.57
N LEU A 252 7.48 -28.75 2.04
CA LEU A 252 6.08 -28.42 2.34
C LEU A 252 5.10 -29.48 1.83
N LYS A 253 5.38 -30.14 0.70
CA LYS A 253 4.59 -31.29 0.24
C LYS A 253 4.64 -32.47 1.21
N ARG A 254 5.80 -32.73 1.82
CA ARG A 254 5.97 -33.85 2.76
C ARG A 254 5.38 -33.58 4.13
N LYS A 255 5.60 -32.37 4.69
CA LYS A 255 5.25 -32.06 6.09
C LYS A 255 4.25 -30.92 6.26
N GLY A 256 4.15 -30.01 5.29
CA GLY A 256 3.44 -28.73 5.44
C GLY A 256 1.97 -28.73 5.01
N LEU A 257 1.50 -29.69 4.20
CA LEU A 257 0.18 -29.62 3.56
C LEU A 257 -0.99 -29.55 4.56
N ARG A 258 -0.86 -30.11 5.76
CA ARG A 258 -1.93 -30.11 6.78
C ARG A 258 -1.76 -29.01 7.84
N VAL A 259 -0.76 -28.14 7.69
CA VAL A 259 -0.45 -27.10 8.67
C VAL A 259 -1.43 -25.94 8.56
N GLU A 260 -2.07 -25.60 9.67
CA GLU A 260 -2.99 -24.47 9.75
C GLU A 260 -2.25 -23.14 9.50
N GLY A 261 -2.80 -22.30 8.63
CA GLY A 261 -2.23 -20.99 8.34
C GLY A 261 -0.91 -21.03 7.57
N LEU A 262 -0.63 -22.12 6.83
CA LEU A 262 0.47 -22.17 5.87
C LEU A 262 0.40 -20.96 4.91
N PHE A 263 1.54 -20.32 4.64
CA PHE A 263 1.67 -19.04 3.91
C PHE A 263 1.04 -17.79 4.57
N ARG A 264 0.22 -17.92 5.62
CA ARG A 264 -0.37 -16.80 6.37
C ARG A 264 0.44 -16.40 7.60
N ARG A 265 0.95 -17.37 8.36
CA ARG A 265 1.74 -17.12 9.58
C ARG A 265 3.16 -16.63 9.23
N SER A 266 3.71 -15.77 10.10
CA SER A 266 5.07 -15.23 9.99
C SER A 266 6.06 -16.14 10.71
N ALA A 267 7.32 -16.11 10.27
CA ALA A 267 8.45 -16.78 10.90
C ALA A 267 9.47 -15.75 11.40
N SER A 268 10.42 -16.19 12.23
CA SER A 268 11.49 -15.33 12.77
C SER A 268 12.32 -14.67 11.67
N ILE A 269 12.36 -13.33 11.65
CA ILE A 269 13.09 -12.54 10.64
C ILE A 269 14.57 -12.90 10.61
N GLN A 270 15.17 -13.13 11.78
CA GLN A 270 16.58 -13.51 11.88
C GLN A 270 16.84 -14.87 11.22
N THR A 271 15.98 -15.85 11.50
CA THR A 271 16.10 -17.20 10.92
C THR A 271 15.96 -17.16 9.40
N ILE A 272 15.04 -16.33 8.88
CA ILE A 272 14.88 -16.13 7.42
C ILE A 272 16.16 -15.58 6.80
N LYS A 273 16.80 -14.56 7.40
CA LYS A 273 18.06 -14.00 6.92
C LYS A 273 19.19 -15.04 6.93
N ASP A 274 19.24 -15.88 7.97
CA ASP A 274 20.27 -16.91 8.08
C ASP A 274 20.08 -18.01 7.02
N VAL A 275 18.85 -18.45 6.77
CA VAL A 275 18.54 -19.40 5.69
C VAL A 275 18.86 -18.81 4.31
N GLN A 276 18.52 -17.53 4.05
CA GLN A 276 18.91 -16.86 2.81
C GLN A 276 20.43 -16.83 2.62
N LYS A 277 21.18 -16.54 3.68
CA LYS A 277 22.65 -16.54 3.66
C LYS A 277 23.20 -17.92 3.31
N LEU A 278 22.64 -19.00 3.86
CA LEU A 278 23.04 -20.38 3.53
C LEU A 278 22.80 -20.68 2.04
N TYR A 279 21.62 -20.35 1.52
CA TYR A 279 21.31 -20.53 0.10
C TYR A 279 22.25 -19.75 -0.81
N ASN A 280 22.51 -18.48 -0.52
CA ASN A 280 23.41 -17.64 -1.31
C ASN A 280 24.87 -18.16 -1.31
N GLN A 281 25.27 -18.84 -0.23
CA GLN A 281 26.58 -19.51 -0.11
C GLN A 281 26.61 -20.91 -0.75
N GLY A 282 25.50 -21.39 -1.32
CA GLY A 282 25.40 -22.73 -1.89
C GLY A 282 25.41 -23.85 -0.84
N LYS A 283 25.19 -23.52 0.44
CA LYS A 283 25.14 -24.51 1.53
C LYS A 283 23.79 -25.22 1.55
N SER A 284 23.80 -26.47 2.01
CA SER A 284 22.57 -27.24 2.22
C SER A 284 21.74 -26.64 3.35
N VAL A 285 20.43 -26.53 3.11
CA VAL A 285 19.45 -26.13 4.13
C VAL A 285 18.59 -27.34 4.43
N ASN A 286 18.60 -27.80 5.69
CA ASN A 286 17.67 -28.80 6.18
C ASN A 286 16.59 -28.12 7.01
N PHE A 287 15.35 -28.09 6.52
CA PHE A 287 14.25 -27.46 7.23
C PHE A 287 13.83 -28.21 8.50
N ASP A 288 14.29 -29.46 8.68
CA ASP A 288 14.08 -30.23 9.93
C ASP A 288 14.93 -29.72 11.10
N ASP A 289 15.98 -28.94 10.83
CA ASP A 289 16.85 -28.36 11.87
C ASP A 289 16.19 -27.14 12.55
N TYR A 290 14.99 -26.75 12.09
CA TYR A 290 14.26 -25.59 12.60
C TYR A 290 12.93 -26.01 13.21
N ASP A 291 12.62 -25.49 14.40
CA ASP A 291 11.37 -25.76 15.14
C ASP A 291 10.13 -25.02 14.59
N ASP A 292 10.19 -24.49 13.36
CA ASP A 292 9.10 -23.73 12.74
C ASP A 292 8.84 -24.17 11.28
N ILE A 293 7.72 -24.88 11.11
CA ILE A 293 7.26 -25.38 9.81
C ILE A 293 6.84 -24.28 8.82
N HIS A 294 6.66 -23.04 9.30
CA HIS A 294 6.34 -21.89 8.45
C HIS A 294 7.56 -21.26 7.76
N ILE A 295 8.78 -21.52 8.23
CA ILE A 295 10.03 -21.03 7.62
C ILE A 295 10.10 -21.31 6.10
N PRO A 296 9.96 -22.56 5.61
CA PRO A 296 10.03 -22.83 4.17
C PRO A 296 8.97 -22.09 3.36
N ALA A 297 7.78 -21.85 3.93
CA ALA A 297 6.72 -21.06 3.28
C ALA A 297 7.08 -19.57 3.19
N VAL A 298 7.70 -19.01 4.23
CA VAL A 298 8.19 -17.63 4.23
C VAL A 298 9.39 -17.46 3.28
N ILE A 299 10.30 -18.44 3.23
CA ILE A 299 11.43 -18.46 2.31
C ILE A 299 10.96 -18.50 0.85
N LEU A 300 10.00 -19.37 0.52
CA LEU A 300 9.40 -19.44 -0.81
C LEU A 300 8.83 -18.08 -1.24
N LYS A 301 8.00 -17.45 -0.39
CA LYS A 301 7.44 -16.12 -0.67
C LYS A 301 8.52 -15.05 -0.83
N THR A 302 9.57 -15.14 -0.02
CA THR A 302 10.67 -14.17 -0.02
C THR A 302 11.51 -14.31 -1.29
N PHE A 303 11.78 -15.52 -1.76
CA PHE A 303 12.43 -15.77 -3.05
C PHE A 303 11.69 -15.09 -4.19
N LEU A 304 10.36 -15.29 -4.29
CA LEU A 304 9.53 -14.66 -5.33
C LEU A 304 9.52 -13.14 -5.25
N ARG A 305 9.50 -12.58 -4.03
CA ARG A 305 9.49 -11.13 -3.77
C ARG A 305 10.80 -10.46 -4.12
N GLU A 306 11.92 -11.15 -3.98
CA GLU A 306 13.26 -10.62 -4.22
C GLU A 306 13.76 -10.86 -5.66
N LEU A 307 12.94 -11.43 -6.55
CA LEU A 307 13.27 -11.46 -7.97
C LEU A 307 13.39 -10.02 -8.51
N PRO A 308 14.41 -9.70 -9.32
CA PRO A 308 14.55 -8.37 -9.94
C PRO A 308 13.35 -7.99 -10.82
N GLU A 309 12.67 -8.99 -11.36
CA GLU A 309 11.43 -8.85 -12.12
C GLU A 309 10.38 -9.80 -11.51
N PRO A 310 9.11 -9.38 -11.35
CA PRO A 310 8.05 -10.27 -10.86
C PRO A 310 7.92 -11.51 -11.75
N LEU A 311 7.53 -12.64 -11.16
CA LEU A 311 7.34 -13.90 -11.88
C LEU A 311 6.37 -13.77 -13.07
N LEU A 312 5.37 -12.90 -12.95
CA LEU A 312 4.40 -12.60 -14.01
C LEU A 312 4.85 -11.50 -14.99
N THR A 313 6.13 -11.09 -14.96
CA THR A 313 6.74 -10.02 -15.75
C THR A 313 6.09 -8.65 -15.60
N PHE A 314 6.81 -7.58 -15.94
CA PHE A 314 6.19 -6.24 -15.96
C PHE A 314 5.24 -6.07 -17.16
N GLU A 315 5.53 -6.74 -18.28
CA GLU A 315 4.74 -6.66 -19.52
C GLU A 315 3.30 -7.19 -19.35
N CYS A 316 3.07 -8.16 -18.46
CA CYS A 316 1.72 -8.68 -18.24
C CYS A 316 0.90 -7.86 -17.25
N TYR A 317 1.47 -6.82 -16.62
CA TYR A 317 0.82 -6.10 -15.53
C TYR A 317 -0.55 -5.53 -15.92
N ASP A 318 -0.61 -4.75 -17.01
CA ASP A 318 -1.85 -4.14 -17.50
C ASP A 318 -2.87 -5.19 -17.94
N HIS A 319 -2.38 -6.28 -18.55
CA HIS A 319 -3.23 -7.39 -18.96
C HIS A 319 -3.88 -8.10 -17.78
N ILE A 320 -3.15 -8.27 -16.67
CA ILE A 320 -3.64 -8.88 -15.43
C ILE A 320 -4.66 -7.98 -14.75
N LEU A 321 -4.38 -6.67 -14.65
CA LEU A 321 -5.30 -5.70 -14.06
C LEU A 321 -6.62 -5.63 -14.85
N GLY A 322 -6.55 -5.72 -16.18
CA GLY A 322 -7.71 -5.73 -17.05
C GLY A 322 -8.66 -6.93 -16.85
N ILE A 323 -8.21 -8.05 -16.27
CA ILE A 323 -9.05 -9.26 -16.07
C ILE A 323 -10.27 -8.96 -15.20
N THR A 324 -10.17 -8.06 -14.21
CA THR A 324 -11.29 -7.75 -13.32
C THR A 324 -12.43 -7.04 -14.04
N ASN A 325 -12.13 -6.36 -15.14
CA ASN A 325 -13.07 -5.60 -15.95
C ASN A 325 -13.71 -6.46 -17.06
N VAL A 326 -13.23 -7.68 -17.25
CA VAL A 326 -13.75 -8.63 -18.24
C VAL A 326 -14.90 -9.45 -17.63
N GLU A 327 -15.90 -9.73 -18.48
CA GLU A 327 -17.04 -10.59 -18.14
C GLU A 327 -16.57 -11.95 -17.60
N SER A 328 -17.26 -12.46 -16.57
CA SER A 328 -16.88 -13.70 -15.87
C SER A 328 -16.65 -14.90 -16.79
N SER A 329 -17.45 -15.02 -17.86
CA SER A 329 -17.37 -16.07 -18.89
C SER A 329 -16.04 -16.06 -19.67
N LEU A 330 -15.44 -14.89 -19.85
CA LEU A 330 -14.22 -14.70 -20.66
C LEU A 330 -12.92 -14.67 -19.83
N ARG A 331 -13.01 -14.57 -18.50
CA ARG A 331 -11.84 -14.45 -17.61
C ARG A 331 -10.87 -15.62 -17.75
N VAL A 332 -11.36 -16.85 -17.85
CA VAL A 332 -10.52 -18.05 -18.01
C VAL A 332 -9.72 -17.98 -19.30
N THR A 333 -10.37 -17.59 -20.41
CA THR A 333 -9.72 -17.41 -21.71
C THR A 333 -8.66 -16.33 -21.65
N ARG A 334 -8.95 -15.19 -20.99
CA ARG A 334 -7.99 -14.08 -20.84
C ARG A 334 -6.78 -14.48 -19.99
N CYS A 335 -6.99 -15.15 -18.86
CA CYS A 335 -5.91 -15.71 -18.05
C CYS A 335 -5.03 -16.66 -18.85
N LYS A 336 -5.64 -17.54 -19.66
CA LYS A 336 -4.92 -18.49 -20.51
C LYS A 336 -4.00 -17.77 -21.51
N GLN A 337 -4.50 -16.71 -22.17
CA GLN A 337 -3.70 -15.90 -23.11
C GLN A 337 -2.49 -15.26 -22.41
N ILE A 338 -2.68 -14.68 -21.24
CA ILE A 338 -1.60 -14.04 -20.46
C ILE A 338 -0.54 -15.07 -20.09
N VAL A 339 -0.97 -16.21 -19.55
CA VAL A 339 -0.05 -17.28 -19.14
C VAL A 339 0.71 -17.86 -20.33
N GLN A 340 0.08 -17.96 -21.51
CA GLN A 340 0.72 -18.41 -22.74
C GLN A 340 1.72 -17.39 -23.32
N GLY A 341 1.58 -16.10 -22.98
CA GLY A 341 2.50 -15.04 -23.39
C GLY A 341 3.73 -14.88 -22.50
N LEU A 342 3.84 -15.63 -21.39
CA LEU A 342 4.98 -15.53 -20.49
C LEU A 342 6.24 -16.16 -21.12
N PRO A 343 7.44 -15.62 -20.81
CA PRO A 343 8.70 -16.30 -21.12
C PRO A 343 8.71 -17.74 -20.59
N GLU A 344 9.34 -18.66 -21.32
CA GLU A 344 9.35 -20.10 -21.00
C GLU A 344 9.75 -20.37 -19.54
N HIS A 345 10.81 -19.70 -19.07
CA HIS A 345 11.31 -19.87 -17.71
C HIS A 345 10.27 -19.46 -16.67
N ASN A 346 9.67 -18.28 -16.83
CA ASN A 346 8.61 -17.77 -15.96
C ASN A 346 7.38 -18.69 -15.97
N TYR A 347 6.96 -19.13 -17.16
CA TYR A 347 5.83 -20.06 -17.33
C TYR A 347 6.06 -21.37 -16.56
N VAL A 348 7.24 -21.98 -16.70
CA VAL A 348 7.56 -23.25 -16.04
C VAL A 348 7.59 -23.10 -14.52
N VAL A 349 8.19 -22.01 -14.00
CA VAL A 349 8.23 -21.71 -12.56
C VAL A 349 6.82 -21.42 -12.02
N LEU A 350 6.01 -20.64 -12.76
CA LEU A 350 4.63 -20.34 -12.41
C LEU A 350 3.77 -21.60 -12.36
N LYS A 351 3.86 -22.46 -13.38
CA LYS A 351 3.16 -23.74 -13.45
C LYS A 351 3.53 -24.62 -12.26
N TYR A 352 4.83 -24.74 -11.95
CA TYR A 352 5.30 -25.50 -10.80
C TYR A 352 4.71 -24.99 -9.47
N LEU A 353 4.71 -23.67 -9.28
CA LEU A 353 4.15 -23.03 -8.10
C LEU A 353 2.63 -23.24 -7.97
N ILE A 354 1.87 -22.96 -9.04
CA ILE A 354 0.40 -23.10 -9.03
C ILE A 354 0.00 -24.55 -8.79
N CYS A 355 0.66 -25.52 -9.42
CA CYS A 355 0.40 -26.94 -9.17
C CYS A 355 0.59 -27.32 -7.70
N PHE A 356 1.62 -26.78 -7.04
CA PHE A 356 1.82 -27.00 -5.61
C PHE A 356 0.78 -26.28 -4.75
N LEU A 357 0.46 -25.01 -5.03
CA LEU A 357 -0.53 -24.25 -4.27
C LEU A 357 -1.93 -24.89 -4.38
N HIS A 358 -2.27 -25.51 -5.51
CA HIS A 358 -3.51 -26.27 -5.67
C HIS A 358 -3.57 -27.50 -4.74
N MET A 359 -2.44 -28.11 -4.40
CA MET A 359 -2.37 -29.23 -3.46
C MET A 359 -2.53 -28.80 -2.00
N THR A 360 -2.35 -27.51 -1.69
CA THR A 360 -2.55 -27.01 -0.33
C THR A 360 -4.05 -26.93 -0.04
N PRO A 361 -4.58 -27.56 1.02
CA PRO A 361 -5.99 -27.50 1.37
C PRO A 361 -6.42 -26.05 1.57
N GLN A 362 -7.55 -25.67 0.97
CA GLN A 362 -8.25 -24.44 1.32
C GLN A 362 -8.74 -24.57 2.77
N ALA A 363 -7.91 -24.19 3.74
CA ALA A 363 -8.33 -24.07 5.13
C ALA A 363 -9.30 -22.88 5.25
N GLY A 364 -10.55 -23.09 4.85
CA GLY A 364 -11.55 -22.02 4.75
C GLY A 364 -13.00 -22.45 4.50
N THR A 365 -13.32 -23.73 4.30
CA THR A 365 -14.71 -24.20 4.32
C THR A 365 -14.92 -25.11 5.53
N GLY A 366 -15.16 -24.48 6.69
CA GLY A 366 -15.90 -25.15 7.76
C GLY A 366 -17.38 -25.25 7.34
N PRO A 367 -18.08 -26.34 7.69
CA PRO A 367 -19.53 -26.47 7.51
C PRO A 367 -20.32 -25.42 8.29
#